data_AF-A0A3D1AWI1-F1
#
_entry.id   AF-A0A3D1AWI1-F1
#
_cell.length_a   1.000
_cell.length_b   1.000
_cell.length_c   1.000
_cell.angle_alpha   90.00
_cell.angle_beta   90.00
_cell.angle_gamma   90.00
#
_symmetry.space_group_name_H-M   'P 1'
#
loop_
_entity.id
_entity.type
_entity.pdbx_description
1 polymer ?
#
loop_
_entity_poly.entity_id
_entity_poly.type
_entity_poly.pdbx_seq_one_letter_code
_entity_poly.pdbx_strand_id
1 'polypeptide(L)'
;PVAGLHFPAIPGAHLPTAAHRAYRVDYGPAFAAQGILTEPPAVGTSFPLLVPRVNADGNEISGIHLPEMQVPLGTYTGWNFRTAAMRAPTEMSSFIGSFFPFARTKQERLAQHDPRASIEERYATEDIFLQRITAAARSLVAQRLLLKRDIPAVVARAKQQWQAAVASREGIKPI
;
A
#
# COMPACT_ATOMS: atom_id res chain seq x y z
N PRO A 1 13.18 -4.69 10.44
CA PRO A 1 13.98 -4.95 9.22
C PRO A 1 13.14 -5.57 8.09
N VAL A 2 13.45 -5.29 6.83
CA VAL A 2 12.80 -5.92 5.66
C VAL A 2 12.87 -7.45 5.71
N ALA A 3 13.95 -8.01 6.27
CA ALA A 3 14.12 -9.45 6.45
C ALA A 3 13.04 -10.12 7.34
N GLY A 4 12.31 -9.35 8.17
CA GLY A 4 11.19 -9.84 8.97
C GLY A 4 9.82 -9.51 8.37
N LEU A 5 9.76 -8.91 7.18
CA LEU A 5 8.51 -8.60 6.50
C LEU A 5 7.99 -9.85 5.78
N HIS A 6 6.86 -10.38 6.24
CA HIS A 6 6.15 -11.46 5.57
C HIS A 6 5.27 -10.91 4.44
N PHE A 7 5.89 -10.40 3.37
CA PHE A 7 5.19 -9.92 2.19
C PHE A 7 4.94 -11.08 1.20
N PRO A 8 3.71 -11.23 0.65
CA PRO A 8 3.43 -12.30 -0.32
C PRO A 8 4.24 -12.10 -1.60
N ALA A 9 4.56 -13.21 -2.28
CA ALA A 9 5.24 -13.19 -3.58
C ALA A 9 4.29 -12.74 -4.70
N ILE A 10 3.96 -11.44 -4.72
CA ILE A 10 3.06 -10.84 -5.68
C ILE A 10 3.75 -10.73 -7.05
N PRO A 11 3.14 -11.21 -8.14
CA PRO A 11 3.69 -11.05 -9.49
C PRO A 11 3.98 -9.59 -9.83
N GLY A 12 5.21 -9.30 -10.26
CA GLY A 12 5.66 -7.96 -10.64
C GLY A 12 5.91 -6.99 -9.47
N ALA A 13 5.74 -7.41 -8.22
CA ALA A 13 6.07 -6.57 -7.08
C ALA A 13 7.55 -6.64 -6.72
N HIS A 14 8.16 -5.47 -6.52
CA HIS A 14 9.52 -5.34 -5.99
C HIS A 14 9.46 -4.75 -4.57
N LEU A 15 10.33 -5.23 -3.69
CA LEU A 15 10.46 -4.71 -2.33
C LEU A 15 11.56 -3.64 -2.26
N PRO A 16 11.36 -2.54 -1.52
CA PRO A 16 12.41 -1.59 -1.23
C PRO A 16 13.56 -2.28 -0.49
N THR A 17 14.77 -2.20 -1.05
CA THR A 17 15.99 -2.75 -0.44
C THR A 17 16.83 -1.67 0.24
N ALA A 18 16.65 -0.41 -0.15
CA ALA A 18 17.28 0.76 0.45
C ALA A 18 16.22 1.61 1.19
N ALA A 19 16.49 1.89 2.46
CA ALA A 19 15.67 2.78 3.27
C ALA A 19 16.53 3.94 3.79
N HIS A 20 15.96 5.14 3.81
CA HIS A 20 16.60 6.29 4.43
C HIS A 20 16.84 6.03 5.92
N ARG A 21 18.07 6.20 6.38
CA ARG A 21 18.46 5.98 7.79
C ARG A 21 18.46 7.31 8.52
N ALA A 22 17.70 7.39 9.61
CA ALA A 22 17.84 8.47 10.57
C ALA A 22 18.97 8.13 11.55
N TYR A 23 19.82 9.10 11.86
CA TYR A 23 20.93 8.94 12.80
C TYR A 23 20.66 9.75 14.07
N ARG A 24 21.19 9.27 15.20
CA ARG A 24 21.33 10.12 16.37
C ARG A 24 22.36 11.20 16.05
N VAL A 25 22.03 12.45 16.31
CA VAL A 25 22.90 13.59 16.04
C VAL A 25 23.05 14.38 17.33
N ASP A 26 24.29 14.61 17.74
CA ASP A 26 24.64 15.46 18.87
C ASP A 26 25.17 16.80 18.33
N TYR A 27 24.39 17.86 18.59
CA TYR A 27 24.67 19.24 18.16
C TYR A 27 25.47 20.04 19.21
N GLY A 28 25.96 19.37 20.26
CA GLY A 28 26.74 19.98 21.33
C GLY A 28 25.89 20.45 22.53
N PRO A 29 26.55 20.74 23.66
CA PRO A 29 25.88 20.94 24.95
C PRO A 29 25.04 22.23 25.02
N ALA A 30 25.33 23.24 24.20
CA ALA A 30 24.57 24.48 24.15
C ALA A 30 23.23 24.34 23.39
N PHE A 31 23.06 23.26 22.61
CA PHE A 31 21.91 23.12 21.72
C PHE A 31 20.58 23.07 22.48
N ALA A 32 20.46 22.19 23.48
CA ALA A 32 19.21 22.01 24.21
C ALA A 32 18.80 23.24 25.02
N ALA A 33 19.77 23.99 25.55
CA ALA A 33 19.51 25.12 26.42
C ALA A 33 19.39 26.47 25.69
N GLN A 34 20.12 26.65 24.59
CA GLN A 34 20.30 27.96 23.93
C GLN A 34 19.98 27.91 22.43
N GLY A 35 19.77 26.73 21.84
CA GLY A 35 19.55 26.57 20.40
C GLY A 35 20.80 26.82 19.55
N ILE A 36 21.99 26.88 20.16
CA ILE A 36 23.26 27.10 19.45
C ILE A 36 23.86 25.75 19.07
N LEU A 37 24.08 25.54 17.77
CA LEU A 37 24.60 24.29 17.20
C LEU A 37 26.14 24.32 17.07
N THR A 38 26.77 23.17 17.28
CA THR A 38 28.17 22.91 16.91
C THR A 38 28.23 22.21 15.55
N GLU A 39 29.05 22.72 14.64
CA GLU A 39 29.19 22.21 13.27
C GLU A 39 30.64 21.78 12.98
N PRO A 40 30.88 20.59 12.40
CA PRO A 40 29.87 19.56 12.09
C PRO A 40 29.39 18.85 13.37
N PRO A 41 28.13 18.39 13.43
CA PRO A 41 27.63 17.67 14.58
C PRO A 41 28.24 16.28 14.68
N ALA A 42 28.29 15.74 15.89
CA ALA A 42 28.71 14.36 16.09
C ALA A 42 27.57 13.40 15.70
N VAL A 43 27.85 12.49 14.77
CA VAL A 43 26.87 11.52 14.26
C VAL A 43 27.05 10.19 14.99
N GLY A 44 25.99 9.77 15.68
CA GLY A 44 25.92 8.50 16.40
C GLY A 44 25.28 7.37 15.58
N THR A 45 24.77 6.37 16.28
CA THR A 45 24.14 5.19 15.66
C THR A 45 22.80 5.52 15.02
N SER A 46 22.48 4.80 13.93
CA SER A 46 21.17 4.91 13.27
C SER A 46 20.04 4.40 14.16
N PHE A 47 18.86 5.00 14.03
CA PHE A 47 17.64 4.46 14.60
C PHE A 47 17.24 3.15 13.91
N PRO A 48 16.61 2.20 14.64
CA PRO A 48 16.11 0.98 14.04
C PRO A 48 15.01 1.30 13.01
N LEU A 49 15.11 0.68 11.84
CA LEU A 49 14.11 0.78 10.78
C LEU A 49 13.07 -0.34 10.91
N LEU A 50 11.85 0.07 11.20
CA LEU A 50 10.67 -0.79 11.28
C LEU A 50 9.77 -0.55 10.06
N VAL A 51 9.14 -1.60 9.59
CA VAL A 51 8.15 -1.56 8.50
C VAL A 51 6.81 -2.06 9.03
N PRO A 52 5.67 -1.55 8.51
CA PRO A 52 4.36 -2.06 8.89
C PRO A 52 4.23 -3.56 8.60
N ARG A 53 3.48 -4.26 9.44
CA ARG A 53 3.07 -5.64 9.15
C ARG A 53 1.94 -5.63 8.12
N VAL A 54 1.92 -6.65 7.27
CA VAL A 54 0.91 -6.84 6.24
C VAL A 54 0.16 -8.14 6.45
N ASN A 55 -1.06 -8.24 5.90
CA ASN A 55 -1.83 -9.47 5.85
C ASN A 55 -1.38 -10.38 4.68
N ALA A 56 -2.08 -11.50 4.47
CA ALA A 56 -1.80 -12.44 3.38
C ALA A 56 -1.94 -11.80 1.97
N ASP A 57 -2.64 -10.67 1.87
CA ASP A 57 -2.79 -9.91 0.63
C ASP A 57 -1.70 -8.86 0.45
N GLY A 58 -0.78 -8.71 1.41
CA GLY A 58 0.25 -7.68 1.36
C GLY A 58 -0.24 -6.27 1.71
N ASN A 59 -1.48 -6.12 2.20
CA ASN A 59 -2.03 -4.86 2.68
C ASN A 59 -1.70 -4.65 4.16
N GLU A 60 -1.38 -3.43 4.57
CA GLU A 60 -1.06 -3.11 5.96
C GLU A 60 -2.21 -3.46 6.93
N ILE A 61 -1.88 -3.96 8.12
CA ILE A 61 -2.86 -4.33 9.17
C ILE A 61 -3.01 -3.28 10.27
N SER A 62 -2.21 -2.23 10.21
CA SER A 62 -2.14 -1.17 11.20
C SER A 62 -2.74 0.12 10.67
N GLY A 63 -3.23 0.96 11.58
CA GLY A 63 -3.81 2.26 11.22
C GLY A 63 -5.30 2.15 10.91
N ILE A 64 -5.81 3.14 10.18
CA ILE A 64 -7.21 3.19 9.79
C ILE A 64 -7.36 2.51 8.43
N HIS A 65 -8.08 1.39 8.39
CA HIS A 65 -8.39 0.72 7.14
C HIS A 65 -9.53 1.44 6.41
N LEU A 66 -9.19 2.13 5.32
CA LEU A 66 -10.17 2.68 4.39
C LEU A 66 -11.05 1.56 3.80
N PRO A 67 -12.23 1.88 3.24
CA PRO A 67 -13.12 0.88 2.67
C PRO A 67 -12.42 -0.02 1.63
N GLU A 68 -11.51 0.52 0.81
CA GLU A 68 -10.75 -0.28 -0.16
C GLU A 68 -9.71 -1.20 0.49
N MET A 69 -9.21 -0.88 1.68
CA MET A 69 -8.31 -1.78 2.43
C MET A 69 -9.08 -2.89 3.14
N GLN A 70 -10.31 -2.60 3.60
CA GLN A 70 -11.19 -3.60 4.22
C GLN A 70 -11.79 -4.57 3.19
N VAL A 71 -12.03 -4.09 1.96
CA VAL A 71 -12.64 -4.86 0.86
C VAL A 71 -11.78 -4.71 -0.40
N PRO A 72 -10.55 -5.27 -0.40
CA PRO A 72 -9.57 -4.99 -1.44
C PRO A 72 -9.89 -5.66 -2.77
N LEU A 73 -9.48 -4.98 -3.85
CA LEU A 73 -9.37 -5.52 -5.21
C LEU A 73 -7.91 -5.74 -5.63
N GLY A 74 -6.98 -5.51 -4.71
CA GLY A 74 -5.55 -5.62 -4.95
C GLY A 74 -4.74 -5.32 -3.69
N THR A 75 -3.43 -5.27 -3.87
CA THR A 75 -2.47 -4.84 -2.85
C THR A 75 -2.11 -3.39 -3.09
N TYR A 76 -2.17 -2.59 -2.03
CA TYR A 76 -1.76 -1.20 -2.00
C TYR A 76 -0.43 -1.11 -1.25
N THR A 77 0.57 -0.48 -1.85
CA THR A 77 1.88 -0.30 -1.19
C THR A 77 2.27 1.17 -1.15
N GLY A 78 2.89 1.60 -0.06
CA GLY A 78 3.40 2.96 0.09
C GLY A 78 4.65 3.30 -0.74
N TRP A 79 5.07 2.40 -1.62
CA TRP A 79 6.24 2.58 -2.50
C TRP A 79 5.90 2.21 -3.93
N ASN A 80 6.59 2.86 -4.86
CA ASN A 80 6.64 2.52 -6.27
C ASN A 80 8.05 2.80 -6.80
N PHE A 81 8.47 2.10 -7.85
CA PHE A 81 9.79 2.26 -8.45
C PHE A 81 9.74 3.16 -9.68
N ARG A 82 10.87 3.79 -10.00
CA ARG A 82 10.98 4.60 -11.21
C ARG A 82 10.83 3.72 -12.45
N THR A 83 10.18 4.26 -13.48
CA THR A 83 10.10 3.57 -14.77
C THR A 83 11.48 3.53 -15.43
N ALA A 84 11.70 2.57 -16.33
CA ALA A 84 12.96 2.47 -17.07
C ALA A 84 13.29 3.75 -17.85
N ALA A 85 12.25 4.44 -18.37
CA ALA A 85 12.39 5.72 -19.07
C ALA A 85 12.96 6.84 -18.19
N MET A 86 12.70 6.81 -16.88
CA MET A 86 13.21 7.80 -15.93
C MET A 86 14.66 7.52 -15.48
N ARG A 87 15.26 6.40 -15.94
CA ARG A 87 16.54 5.86 -15.48
C ARG A 87 16.52 5.49 -13.98
N ALA A 88 17.49 4.67 -13.54
CA ALA A 88 17.57 4.14 -12.16
C ALA A 88 16.28 3.43 -11.68
N PRO A 89 15.85 2.35 -12.35
CA PRO A 89 14.59 1.64 -12.04
C PRO A 89 14.59 0.92 -10.69
N THR A 90 15.75 0.83 -10.03
CA THR A 90 15.88 0.31 -8.66
C THR A 90 15.62 1.37 -7.60
N GLU A 91 15.49 2.64 -7.99
CA GLU A 91 15.20 3.74 -7.07
C GLU A 91 13.68 3.91 -6.91
N MET A 92 13.27 4.22 -5.68
CA MET A 92 11.88 4.54 -5.39
C MET A 92 11.49 5.89 -6.01
N SER A 93 10.25 5.97 -6.47
CA SER A 93 9.59 7.22 -6.81
C SER A 93 9.08 7.89 -5.55
N SER A 94 9.34 9.19 -5.40
CA SER A 94 8.93 9.95 -4.21
C SER A 94 7.41 10.14 -4.19
N PHE A 95 6.78 9.81 -3.06
CA PHE A 95 5.35 10.05 -2.78
C PHE A 95 4.36 9.29 -3.68
N ILE A 96 4.82 8.30 -4.44
CA ILE A 96 3.97 7.48 -5.30
C ILE A 96 3.93 6.05 -4.76
N GLY A 97 2.73 5.58 -4.44
CA GLY A 97 2.47 4.18 -4.09
C GLY A 97 2.19 3.31 -5.33
N SER A 98 2.12 2.00 -5.12
CA SER A 98 1.72 1.05 -6.16
C SER A 98 0.39 0.40 -5.83
N PHE A 99 -0.28 -0.04 -6.90
CA PHE A 99 -1.46 -0.89 -6.83
C PHE A 99 -1.23 -2.14 -7.68
N PHE A 100 -1.22 -3.30 -7.02
CA PHE A 100 -1.10 -4.60 -7.68
C PHE A 100 -2.47 -5.28 -7.65
N PRO A 101 -3.23 -5.29 -8.77
CA PRO A 101 -4.56 -5.88 -8.79
C PRO A 101 -4.49 -7.37 -8.43
N PHE A 102 -5.56 -7.90 -7.83
CA PHE A 102 -5.74 -9.35 -7.74
C PHE A 102 -6.02 -9.92 -9.13
N ALA A 103 -5.66 -11.19 -9.34
CA ALA A 103 -6.15 -11.93 -10.49
C ALA A 103 -7.68 -11.89 -10.54
N ARG A 104 -8.26 -11.83 -11.74
CA ARG A 104 -9.72 -11.76 -11.91
C ARG A 104 -10.35 -13.11 -11.59
N THR A 105 -9.76 -14.18 -12.12
CA THR A 105 -10.25 -15.56 -11.98
C THR A 105 -9.25 -16.45 -11.28
N LYS A 106 -9.74 -17.59 -10.77
CA LYS A 106 -8.86 -18.63 -10.20
C LYS A 106 -7.85 -19.14 -11.22
N GLN A 107 -8.25 -19.28 -12.48
CA GLN A 107 -7.36 -19.73 -13.55
C GLN A 107 -6.21 -18.74 -13.78
N GLU A 108 -6.52 -17.45 -13.84
CA GLU A 108 -5.51 -16.39 -13.99
C GLU A 108 -4.55 -16.37 -12.80
N ARG A 109 -5.07 -16.50 -11.57
CA ARG A 109 -4.28 -16.59 -10.35
C ARG A 109 -3.25 -17.72 -10.42
N LEU A 110 -3.69 -18.91 -10.79
CA LEU A 110 -2.82 -20.10 -10.88
C LEU A 110 -1.78 -19.94 -11.99
N ALA A 111 -2.16 -19.41 -13.15
CA ALA A 111 -1.24 -19.17 -14.26
C ALA A 111 -0.13 -18.17 -13.90
N GLN A 112 -0.47 -17.12 -13.14
CA GLN A 112 0.48 -16.11 -12.67
C GLN A 112 1.22 -16.51 -11.39
N HIS A 113 0.89 -17.67 -10.80
CA HIS A 113 1.42 -18.12 -9.52
C HIS A 113 1.19 -17.11 -8.38
N ASP A 114 0.07 -16.38 -8.44
CA ASP A 114 -0.28 -15.39 -7.43
C ASP A 114 -0.83 -16.09 -6.17
N PRO A 115 -0.22 -15.90 -4.99
CA PRO A 115 -0.70 -16.54 -3.76
C PRO A 115 -2.02 -15.95 -3.25
N ARG A 116 -2.39 -14.75 -3.68
CA ARG A 116 -3.59 -14.02 -3.20
C ARG A 116 -4.84 -14.53 -3.91
N ALA A 117 -5.93 -14.75 -3.18
CA ALA A 117 -7.21 -15.16 -3.78
C ALA A 117 -7.66 -14.16 -4.87
N SER A 118 -8.19 -14.68 -5.98
CA SER A 118 -8.70 -13.88 -7.09
C SER A 118 -9.98 -13.11 -6.72
N ILE A 119 -10.38 -12.16 -7.56
CA ILE A 119 -11.62 -11.40 -7.39
C ILE A 119 -12.83 -12.34 -7.38
N GLU A 120 -12.89 -13.28 -8.32
CA GLU A 120 -13.93 -14.33 -8.41
C GLU A 120 -13.99 -15.20 -7.14
N GLU A 121 -12.85 -15.58 -6.58
CA GLU A 121 -12.79 -16.36 -5.33
C GLU A 121 -13.24 -15.55 -4.11
N ARG A 122 -13.15 -14.21 -4.13
CA ARG A 122 -13.47 -13.33 -3.00
C ARG A 122 -14.91 -12.82 -3.01
N TYR A 123 -15.40 -12.47 -4.19
CA TYR A 123 -16.65 -11.75 -4.39
C TYR A 123 -17.43 -12.45 -5.50
N ALA A 124 -18.54 -13.08 -5.12
CA ALA A 124 -19.39 -13.81 -6.07
C ALA A 124 -19.99 -12.89 -7.14
N THR A 125 -20.32 -11.65 -6.79
CA THR A 125 -20.89 -10.65 -7.69
C THR A 125 -20.44 -9.23 -7.32
N GLU A 126 -20.63 -8.30 -8.26
CA GLU A 126 -20.48 -6.86 -8.01
C GLU A 126 -21.35 -6.39 -6.84
N ASP A 127 -22.59 -6.86 -6.75
CA ASP A 127 -23.50 -6.48 -5.67
C ASP A 127 -22.97 -6.90 -4.29
N ILE A 128 -22.38 -8.11 -4.18
CA ILE A 128 -21.75 -8.57 -2.95
C ILE A 128 -20.55 -7.69 -2.58
N PHE A 129 -19.74 -7.30 -3.57
CA PHE A 129 -18.65 -6.37 -3.36
C PHE A 129 -19.14 -5.00 -2.87
N LEU A 130 -20.14 -4.41 -3.53
CA LEU A 130 -20.69 -3.10 -3.18
C LEU A 130 -21.38 -3.12 -1.80
N GLN A 131 -22.05 -4.22 -1.44
CA GLN A 131 -22.60 -4.41 -0.09
C GLN A 131 -21.50 -4.40 0.97
N ARG A 132 -20.40 -5.15 0.76
CA ARG A 132 -19.25 -5.18 1.67
C ARG A 132 -18.58 -3.80 1.79
N ILE A 133 -18.37 -3.10 0.68
CA ILE A 133 -17.83 -1.72 0.68
C ILE A 133 -18.74 -0.78 1.47
N THR A 134 -20.06 -0.86 1.25
CA THR A 134 -21.03 -0.03 1.96
C THR A 134 -20.99 -0.31 3.48
N ALA A 135 -20.87 -1.58 3.87
CA ALA A 135 -20.73 -1.96 5.27
C ALA A 135 -19.42 -1.43 5.88
N ALA A 136 -18.30 -1.53 5.18
CA ALA A 136 -17.01 -0.97 5.61
C ALA A 136 -17.08 0.56 5.80
N ALA A 137 -17.69 1.27 4.85
CA ALA A 137 -17.91 2.72 4.95
C ALA A 137 -18.80 3.08 6.15
N ARG A 138 -19.90 2.35 6.37
CA ARG A 138 -20.78 2.55 7.54
C ARG A 138 -20.04 2.30 8.87
N SER A 139 -19.16 1.30 8.92
CA SER A 139 -18.32 1.04 10.09
C SER A 139 -17.41 2.24 10.42
N LEU A 140 -16.78 2.84 9.40
CA LEU A 140 -15.96 4.05 9.59
C LEU A 140 -16.79 5.25 10.03
N VAL A 141 -18.03 5.39 9.56
CA VAL A 141 -18.95 6.44 10.05
C VAL A 141 -19.27 6.23 11.53
N ALA A 142 -19.55 5.00 11.95
CA ALA A 142 -19.80 4.68 13.36
C ALA A 142 -18.58 5.01 14.24
N GLN A 143 -17.37 4.82 13.71
CA GLN A 143 -16.10 5.19 14.35
C GLN A 143 -15.76 6.69 14.24
N ARG A 144 -16.60 7.50 13.58
CA ARG A 144 -16.37 8.94 13.31
C ARG A 144 -15.13 9.24 12.45
N LEU A 145 -14.74 8.29 11.61
CA LEU A 145 -13.62 8.39 10.67
C LEU A 145 -14.05 8.71 9.24
N LEU A 146 -15.34 8.62 8.95
CA LEU A 146 -15.95 8.98 7.67
C LEU A 146 -17.25 9.75 7.91
N LEU A 147 -17.60 10.69 7.03
CA LEU A 147 -18.91 11.35 7.11
C LEU A 147 -19.97 10.51 6.43
N LYS A 148 -21.17 10.45 7.04
CA LYS A 148 -22.32 9.72 6.45
C LYS A 148 -22.64 10.17 5.03
N ARG A 149 -22.48 11.46 4.74
CA ARG A 149 -22.75 12.04 3.40
C ARG A 149 -21.78 11.55 2.32
N ASP A 150 -20.62 11.02 2.68
CA ASP A 150 -19.59 10.59 1.74
C ASP A 150 -19.76 9.13 1.30
N ILE A 151 -20.61 8.34 1.99
CA ILE A 151 -20.87 6.94 1.65
C ILE A 151 -21.23 6.76 0.16
N PRO A 152 -22.15 7.54 -0.44
CA PRO A 152 -22.49 7.37 -1.85
C PRO A 152 -21.29 7.58 -2.79
N ALA A 153 -20.41 8.55 -2.50
CA ALA A 153 -19.22 8.81 -3.30
C ALA A 153 -18.20 7.67 -3.19
N VAL A 154 -17.99 7.14 -1.98
CA VAL A 154 -17.14 5.96 -1.74
C VAL A 154 -17.65 4.76 -2.53
N VAL A 155 -18.95 4.46 -2.46
CA VAL A 155 -19.55 3.32 -3.16
C VAL A 155 -19.47 3.50 -4.68
N ALA A 156 -19.72 4.70 -5.19
CA ALA A 156 -19.58 5.00 -6.62
C ALA A 156 -18.14 4.82 -7.12
N ARG A 157 -17.16 5.29 -6.34
CA ARG A 157 -15.72 5.09 -6.64
C ARG A 157 -15.35 3.62 -6.65
N ALA A 158 -15.78 2.86 -5.64
CA ALA A 158 -15.54 1.43 -5.56
C ALA A 158 -16.17 0.68 -6.74
N LYS A 159 -17.37 1.08 -7.18
CA LYS A 159 -18.00 0.53 -8.39
C LYS A 159 -17.11 0.71 -9.63
N GLN A 160 -16.56 1.91 -9.83
CA GLN A 160 -15.64 2.16 -10.95
C GLN A 160 -14.38 1.30 -10.86
N GLN A 161 -13.82 1.15 -9.66
CA GLN A 161 -12.66 0.29 -9.43
C GLN A 161 -12.96 -1.18 -9.72
N TRP A 162 -14.13 -1.69 -9.31
CA TRP A 162 -14.60 -3.03 -9.63
C TRP A 162 -14.63 -3.25 -11.14
N GLN A 163 -15.31 -2.37 -11.88
CA GLN A 163 -15.43 -2.46 -13.33
C GLN A 163 -14.05 -2.49 -14.02
N ALA A 164 -13.13 -1.62 -13.58
CA ALA A 164 -11.76 -1.60 -14.09
C ALA A 164 -10.95 -2.85 -13.73
N ALA A 165 -11.22 -3.46 -12.57
CA ALA A 165 -10.52 -4.65 -12.10
C ALA A 165 -10.98 -5.93 -12.82
N VAL A 166 -12.28 -6.05 -13.13
CA VAL A 166 -12.84 -7.23 -13.81
C VAL A 166 -12.83 -7.12 -15.34
N ALA A 167 -12.64 -5.92 -15.90
CA ALA A 167 -12.54 -5.72 -17.33
C ALA A 167 -11.38 -6.54 -17.96
N SER A 168 -11.62 -7.08 -19.16
CA SER A 168 -10.57 -7.75 -19.93
C SER A 168 -9.50 -6.76 -20.37
N ARG A 169 -8.26 -6.97 -19.88
CA ARG A 169 -7.08 -6.25 -20.37
C ARG A 169 -6.59 -6.86 -21.69
N GLU A 170 -7.38 -6.77 -22.74
CA GLU A 170 -6.80 -6.83 -24.08
C GLU A 170 -6.12 -5.48 -24.34
N GLY A 171 -4.79 -5.48 -24.43
CA GLY A 171 -4.05 -4.36 -25.03
C GLY A 171 -3.39 -3.32 -24.11
N ILE A 172 -3.35 -3.49 -22.79
CA ILE A 172 -2.50 -2.62 -21.95
C ILE A 172 -1.05 -3.13 -22.04
N LYS A 173 -0.29 -2.53 -22.95
CA LYS A 173 1.16 -2.71 -23.06
C LYS A 173 1.79 -2.42 -21.69
N PRO A 174 2.59 -3.32 -21.10
CA PRO A 174 3.33 -2.99 -19.90
C PRO A 174 4.25 -1.80 -20.21
N ILE A 175 4.15 -0.77 -19.37
CA ILE A 175 5.05 0.38 -19.34
C ILE A 175 6.41 -0.01 -18.79
#